data_AF-A0A3D4LIR1-F1
#
_entry.id   AF-A0A3D4LIR1-F1
#
_cell.length_a   1.000
_cell.length_b   1.000
_cell.length_c   1.000
_cell.angle_alpha   90.00
_cell.angle_beta   90.00
_cell.angle_gamma   90.00
#
_symmetry.space_group_name_H-M   'P 1'
#
loop_
_entity.id
_entity.type
_entity.pdbx_description
1 polymer ?
#
loop_
_entity_poly.entity_id
_entity_poly.type
_entity_poly.pdbx_seq_one_letter_code
_entity_poly.pdbx_strand_id
1 'polypeptide(L)'
;MSSFYSSVVQNFLIAFGVVIGASLFSGLGALMTNAPPLKVMTDVAGSIKLWAIAASLGGTFTSFVVIEKGLFEGEIKTLIKQ
;
A
#
# COMPACT_ATOMS: atom_id res chain seq x y z
N MET A 1 19.71 7.96 18.89
CA MET A 1 19.16 6.58 18.94
C MET A 1 17.66 6.54 19.27
N SER A 2 17.12 7.37 20.17
CA SER A 2 15.68 7.37 20.50
C SER A 2 14.76 7.82 19.35
N SER A 3 15.20 8.77 18.51
CA SER A 3 14.40 9.28 17.40
C SER A 3 14.14 8.23 16.31
N PHE A 4 15.16 7.46 15.93
CA PHE A 4 15.02 6.40 14.94
C PHE A 4 14.04 5.31 15.38
N TYR A 5 14.13 4.88 16.65
CA TYR A 5 13.21 3.90 17.20
C TYR A 5 11.75 4.39 17.19
N SER A 6 11.55 5.66 17.58
CA SER A 6 10.22 6.29 17.52
C SER A 6 9.65 6.32 16.10
N SER A 7 10.47 6.71 15.11
CA SER A 7 10.07 6.73 13.70
C SER A 7 9.73 5.34 13.16
N VAL A 8 10.53 4.32 13.50
CA VAL A 8 10.24 2.94 13.07
C VAL A 8 8.92 2.45 13.65
N VAL A 9 8.67 2.69 14.95
CA VAL A 9 7.41 2.31 15.60
C VAL A 9 6.22 3.05 15.00
N GLN A 10 6.35 4.35 14.74
CA GLN A 10 5.29 5.13 14.08
C GLN A 10 5.00 4.61 12.67
N ASN A 11 6.03 4.42 11.85
CA ASN A 11 5.85 3.93 10.48
C ASN A 11 5.23 2.53 10.47
N PHE A 12 5.65 1.66 11.38
CA PHE A 12 5.06 0.33 11.56
C PHE A 12 3.58 0.42 11.93
N LEU A 13 3.20 1.25 12.91
CA LEU A 13 1.80 1.43 13.32
C LEU A 13 0.93 1.97 12.18
N ILE A 14 1.45 2.92 11.40
CA ILE A 14 0.74 3.48 10.24
C ILE A 14 0.53 2.41 9.17
N ALA A 15 1.60 1.72 8.75
CA ALA A 15 1.49 0.67 7.74
C ALA A 15 0.55 -0.46 8.20
N PHE A 16 0.66 -0.88 9.46
CA PHE A 16 -0.20 -1.89 10.06
C PHE A 16 -1.67 -1.46 10.07
N GLY A 17 -1.96 -0.22 10.46
CA GLY A 17 -3.30 0.33 10.45
C GLY A 17 -3.91 0.37 9.05
N VAL A 18 -3.13 0.74 8.03
CA VAL A 18 -3.59 0.76 6.63
C VAL A 18 -3.92 -0.66 6.14
N VAL A 19 -3.04 -1.64 6.39
CA VAL A 19 -3.27 -3.03 5.94
C VAL A 19 -4.49 -3.63 6.63
N ILE A 20 -4.60 -3.49 7.96
CA ILE A 20 -5.73 -4.04 8.71
C ILE A 20 -7.03 -3.34 8.34
N GLY A 21 -7.03 -2.01 8.30
CA GLY A 21 -8.20 -1.22 7.93
C GLY A 21 -8.71 -1.58 6.54
N ALA A 22 -7.84 -1.55 5.53
CA ALA A 22 -8.22 -1.89 4.16
C ALA A 22 -8.78 -3.30 4.04
N SER A 23 -8.17 -4.28 4.69
CA SER A 23 -8.61 -5.68 4.65
C SER A 23 -9.95 -5.89 5.37
N LEU A 24 -10.15 -5.24 6.53
CA LEU A 24 -11.39 -5.37 7.30
C LEU A 24 -12.57 -4.70 6.58
N PHE A 25 -12.37 -3.47 6.10
CA PHE A 25 -13.40 -2.71 5.40
C PHE A 25 -13.72 -3.30 4.02
N SER A 26 -12.74 -3.87 3.32
CA SER A 26 -13.01 -4.57 2.06
C SER A 26 -13.82 -5.85 2.26
N GLY A 27 -13.56 -6.59 3.35
CA GLY A 27 -14.37 -7.73 3.75
C GLY A 27 -15.83 -7.34 4.04
N LEU A 28 -16.06 -6.23 4.75
CA LEU A 28 -17.40 -5.70 4.98
C LEU A 28 -18.09 -5.27 3.68
N GLY A 29 -17.37 -4.61 2.77
CA GLY A 29 -17.90 -4.24 1.45
C GLY A 29 -18.24 -5.46 0.57
N ALA A 30 -17.49 -6.55 0.70
CA ALA A 30 -17.76 -7.81 0.02
C ALA A 30 -19.08 -8.44 0.46
N LEU A 31 -19.43 -8.32 1.76
CA LEU A 31 -20.72 -8.77 2.28
C LEU A 31 -21.89 -8.03 1.63
N MET A 32 -21.75 -6.71 1.39
CA MET A 32 -22.80 -5.92 0.73
C MET A 32 -22.95 -6.22 -0.76
N THR A 33 -21.87 -6.68 -1.41
CA THR A 33 -21.82 -6.94 -2.85
C THR A 33 -22.02 -8.41 -3.22
N ASN A 34 -22.37 -9.27 -2.25
CA ASN A 34 -22.49 -10.73 -2.41
C ASN A 34 -21.21 -11.39 -2.98
N ALA A 35 -20.04 -10.81 -2.70
CA ALA A 35 -18.75 -11.36 -3.08
C ALA A 35 -18.18 -12.24 -1.94
N PRO A 36 -17.36 -13.27 -2.24
CA PRO A 36 -16.72 -14.08 -1.20
C PRO A 36 -15.80 -13.20 -0.33
N PRO A 37 -16.11 -12.96 0.95
CA PRO A 37 -15.42 -11.96 1.77
C PRO A 37 -13.95 -12.33 1.97
N LEU A 38 -13.66 -13.62 2.18
CA LEU A 38 -12.30 -14.10 2.38
C LEU A 38 -11.38 -13.79 1.19
N LYS A 39 -11.91 -13.93 -0.03
CA LYS A 39 -11.17 -13.69 -1.27
C LYS A 39 -10.85 -12.20 -1.44
N VAL A 40 -11.83 -11.34 -1.19
CA VAL A 40 -11.65 -9.88 -1.26
C VAL A 40 -10.66 -9.41 -0.20
N MET A 41 -10.73 -9.94 1.02
CA MET A 41 -9.76 -9.62 2.08
C MET A 41 -8.34 -10.00 1.67
N THR A 42 -8.10 -11.19 1.10
CA THR A 42 -6.77 -11.62 0.68
C THR A 42 -6.23 -10.83 -0.51
N ASP A 43 -7.08 -10.53 -1.50
CA ASP A 43 -6.68 -9.76 -2.69
C ASP A 43 -6.32 -8.31 -2.32
N VAL A 44 -7.10 -7.70 -1.43
CA VAL A 44 -6.82 -6.36 -0.90
C VAL A 44 -5.58 -6.36 -0.02
N ALA A 45 -5.40 -7.34 0.87
CA ALA A 45 -4.20 -7.46 1.69
C ALA A 45 -2.92 -7.62 0.83
N GLY A 46 -3.01 -8.30 -0.31
CA GLY A 46 -1.92 -8.43 -1.27
C GLY A 46 -1.56 -7.11 -1.94
N SER A 47 -2.57 -6.40 -2.46
CA SER A 47 -2.39 -5.18 -3.26
C SER A 47 -2.12 -3.92 -2.43
N ILE A 48 -2.58 -3.86 -1.17
CA ILE A 48 -2.44 -2.67 -0.31
C ILE A 48 -1.04 -2.54 0.32
N LYS A 49 -0.20 -3.59 0.26
CA LYS A 49 1.15 -3.56 0.89
C LYS A 49 2.01 -2.38 0.41
N LEU A 50 2.04 -2.11 -0.89
CA LEU A 50 2.78 -0.97 -1.45
C LEU A 50 2.19 0.37 -1.01
N TRP A 51 0.85 0.45 -0.95
CA TRP A 51 0.14 1.64 -0.49
C TRP A 51 0.34 1.90 1.00
N ALA A 52 0.42 0.86 1.83
CA ALA A 52 0.69 0.97 3.26
C ALA A 52 2.10 1.49 3.54
N ILE A 53 3.09 1.04 2.76
CA ILE A 53 4.46 1.56 2.81
C ILE A 53 4.46 3.04 2.44
N ALA A 54 3.85 3.40 1.31
CA ALA A 54 3.74 4.79 0.87
C ALA A 54 3.05 5.70 1.91
N ALA A 55 1.99 5.21 2.56
CA ALA A 55 1.31 5.95 3.62
C ALA A 55 2.17 6.12 4.88
N SER A 56 2.97 5.11 5.24
CA SER A 56 3.84 5.14 6.43
C SER A 56 5.07 6.05 6.28
N LEU A 57 5.64 6.11 5.08
CA LEU A 57 6.79 6.96 4.78
C LEU A 57 6.37 8.36 4.32
N GLY A 58 5.12 8.52 3.87
CA GLY A 58 4.64 9.73 3.23
C GLY A 58 5.21 9.91 1.80
N GLY A 59 5.06 11.13 1.27
CA GLY A 59 5.30 11.46 -0.14
C GLY A 59 6.68 11.11 -0.72
N THR A 60 7.68 10.78 0.10
CA THR A 60 9.03 10.43 -0.33
C THR A 60 9.13 9.04 -0.96
N PHE A 61 8.33 8.07 -0.50
CA PHE A 61 8.35 6.70 -1.04
C PHE A 61 7.31 6.47 -2.15
N THR A 62 6.25 7.28 -2.18
CA THR A 62 5.22 7.24 -3.25
C THR A 62 5.82 7.49 -4.63
N SER A 63 6.81 8.39 -4.75
CA SER A 63 7.54 8.60 -6.00
C SER A 63 8.27 7.34 -6.47
N PHE A 64 8.87 6.57 -5.55
CA PHE A 64 9.54 5.32 -5.90
C PHE A 64 8.55 4.21 -6.29
N VAL A 65 7.36 4.15 -5.67
CA VAL A 65 6.32 3.18 -6.05
C VAL A 65 5.73 3.48 -7.43
N VAL A 66 5.54 4.76 -7.77
CA VAL A 66 5.11 5.19 -9.12
C VAL A 66 6.18 4.87 -10.15
N ILE A 67 7.46 5.10 -9.82
CA ILE A 67 8.59 4.74 -10.68
C ILE A 67 8.68 3.22 -10.83
N GLU A 68 8.57 2.44 -9.76
CA GLU A 68 8.67 0.97 -9.83
C GLU A 68 7.53 0.38 -10.66
N LYS A 69 6.29 0.81 -10.44
CA LYS A 69 5.16 0.39 -11.27
C LYS A 69 5.30 0.85 -12.73
N GLY A 70 5.66 2.11 -12.99
CA GLY A 70 5.84 2.62 -14.35
C GLY A 70 7.03 1.97 -15.09
N LEU A 71 8.09 1.61 -14.36
CA LEU A 71 9.27 0.91 -14.88
C LEU A 71 8.96 -0.56 -15.18
N PHE A 72 8.20 -1.24 -14.32
CA PHE A 72 7.79 -2.64 -14.51
C PHE A 72 6.64 -2.81 -15.53
N GLU A 73 5.75 -1.82 -15.67
CA GLU A 73 4.62 -1.84 -16.62
C GLU A 73 4.99 -1.36 -18.04
N GLY A 74 6.27 -1.02 -18.30
CA GLY A 74 6.80 -0.84 -19.66
C GLY A 74 6.80 0.60 -20.21
N GLU A 75 6.56 1.63 -19.40
CA GLU A 75 6.60 3.05 -19.82
C GLU A 75 8.01 3.66 -19.86
N ILE A 76 9.06 2.85 -19.85
CA ILE A 76 10.46 3.32 -19.89
C ILE A 76 10.74 4.18 -21.13
N LYS A 77 10.06 3.93 -22.26
CA LYS A 77 10.31 4.65 -23.52
C LYS A 77 9.80 6.09 -23.53
N THR A 78 8.81 6.44 -22.69
CA THR A 78 8.25 7.80 -22.64
C THR A 78 8.96 8.68 -21.63
N LEU A 79 9.38 8.13 -20.48
CA LEU A 79 10.07 8.89 -19.43
C LEU A 79 11.50 9.29 -19.80
N ILE A 80 12.22 8.49 -20.60
CA ILE A 80 13.58 8.84 -21.07
C ILE A 80 13.56 9.97 -22.11
N LYS A 81 12.39 10.28 -22.69
CA LYS A 81 12.25 11.33 -23.70
C LYS A 81 11.82 12.69 -23.12
N GLN A 82 11.56 12.78 -21.80
CA GLN A 82 11.31 14.05 -21.11
C GLN A 82 12.59 14.65 -20.56
#